data_AF-A0A7C5PUX4-F1
#
_entry.id   AF-A0A7C5PUX4-F1
#
_cell.length_a   1.000
_cell.length_b   1.000
_cell.length_c   1.000
_cell.angle_alpha   90.00
_cell.angle_beta   90.00
_cell.angle_gamma   90.00
#
_symmetry.space_group_name_H-M   'P 1'
#
loop_
_entity.id
_entity.type
_entity.pdbx_description
1 polymer ?
#
loop_
_entity_poly.entity_id
_entity_poly.type
_entity_poly.pdbx_seq_one_letter_code
_entity_poly.pdbx_strand_id
1 'polypeptide(L)'
;MMILPWLLLGISLGSIPWLHQEGGGQSRPTQKAPPKIQKPKEAPTRLRPSQVPAILRFSRMGEHPLRSRIRLLIKAIHSSMYPHFPNKARLLLQTQLGMLYLAGREPSKALQTFETALKSIEGGMIDLLGRSLLGKGQALVALGRRTEALGVLRSVETRCPGTIYAKQAKQTSLIYKSLSRQKESILVPRLPLHFQNLSGKGVRPHGEQLVLLLRDSPADFMESESGERLAKKLKKKHLLILAFAENPRNLDKTLRARMRVLKKQTGLNILFLPPQLQKALKRFFPLQIPRSILFSLDGRFLESDPSPHRLAAFLSALK
;
A
#
# COMPACT_ATOMS: atom_id res chain seq x y z
N MET A 1 41.19 31.24 -12.18
CA MET A 1 42.62 31.00 -11.94
C MET A 1 42.86 31.22 -10.45
N MET A 2 43.00 30.12 -9.68
CA MET A 2 44.16 29.81 -8.82
C MET A 2 44.69 31.04 -8.06
N ILE A 3 44.76 31.04 -6.73
CA ILE A 3 45.83 30.36 -5.97
C ILE A 3 45.41 30.27 -4.49
N LEU A 4 45.59 29.09 -3.89
CA LEU A 4 45.72 28.84 -2.44
C LEU A 4 47.19 29.11 -2.05
N PRO A 5 47.51 29.52 -0.80
CA PRO A 5 48.22 28.55 0.04
C PRO A 5 47.96 28.64 1.57
N TRP A 6 48.50 27.63 2.23
CA TRP A 6 48.41 27.18 3.63
C TRP A 6 48.83 28.15 4.75
N LEU A 7 48.35 27.87 5.98
CA LEU A 7 49.18 27.93 7.19
C LEU A 7 48.68 26.97 8.30
N LEU A 8 49.66 26.30 8.91
CA LEU A 8 49.64 25.29 9.97
C LEU A 8 49.76 25.91 11.37
N LEU A 9 49.15 25.27 12.38
CA LEU A 9 49.53 25.20 13.82
C LEU A 9 48.49 24.26 14.49
N GLY A 10 48.78 23.25 15.32
CA GLY A 10 49.99 22.85 16.03
C GLY A 10 49.65 22.54 17.50
N ILE A 11 49.48 21.24 17.82
CA ILE A 11 49.83 20.55 19.09
C ILE A 11 48.96 20.80 20.36
N SER A 12 48.42 19.71 20.95
CA SER A 12 48.77 19.26 22.32
C SER A 12 48.13 17.90 22.68
N LEU A 13 49.00 16.91 22.93
CA LEU A 13 48.74 15.60 23.52
C LEU A 13 48.94 15.71 25.04
N GLY A 14 47.95 15.27 25.83
CA GLY A 14 48.05 15.14 27.27
C GLY A 14 48.07 13.68 27.71
N SER A 15 49.25 13.21 28.10
CA SER A 15 49.55 11.92 28.74
C SER A 15 49.67 12.14 30.26
N ILE A 16 49.11 11.26 31.11
CA ILE A 16 49.46 11.14 32.55
C ILE A 16 49.38 9.65 32.98
N PRO A 17 50.24 9.19 33.91
CA PRO A 17 50.92 7.90 33.81
C PRO A 17 50.49 6.86 34.86
N TRP A 18 51.22 5.75 34.81
CA TRP A 18 51.25 4.54 35.62
C TRP A 18 51.28 4.74 37.14
N LEU A 19 50.70 3.77 37.86
CA LEU A 19 51.21 3.32 39.16
C LEU A 19 51.39 1.79 39.14
N HIS A 20 52.62 1.37 39.38
CA HIS A 20 53.03 -0.01 39.63
C HIS A 20 52.51 -0.49 40.98
N GLN A 21 52.05 -1.75 41.07
CA GLN A 21 52.19 -2.55 42.27
C GLN A 21 52.55 -3.98 41.89
N GLU A 22 53.72 -4.41 42.36
CA GLU A 22 54.29 -5.74 42.22
C GLU A 22 53.63 -6.73 43.20
N GLY A 23 53.75 -8.02 42.87
CA GLY A 23 53.85 -9.08 43.86
C GLY A 23 52.70 -10.07 43.88
N GLY A 24 52.94 -11.27 43.36
CA GLY A 24 52.06 -12.42 43.61
C GLY A 24 52.15 -13.51 42.56
N GLY A 25 53.29 -14.22 42.51
CA GLY A 25 53.39 -15.48 41.79
C GLY A 25 52.42 -16.51 42.38
N GLN A 26 51.33 -16.79 41.68
CA GLN A 26 50.54 -18.00 41.84
C GLN A 26 50.45 -18.69 40.48
N SER A 27 51.08 -19.85 40.39
CA SER A 27 50.94 -20.83 39.33
C SER A 27 49.46 -21.14 39.12
N ARG A 28 48.86 -20.55 38.08
CA ARG A 28 47.50 -20.89 37.65
C ARG A 28 47.48 -22.35 37.19
N PRO A 29 46.63 -23.22 37.76
CA PRO A 29 46.39 -24.53 37.18
C PRO A 29 45.80 -24.32 35.78
N THR A 30 46.31 -25.08 34.82
CA THR A 30 45.79 -25.21 33.47
C THR A 30 44.30 -25.57 33.52
N GLN A 31 43.44 -24.54 33.48
CA GLN A 31 42.01 -24.71 33.25
C GLN A 31 41.85 -25.34 31.85
N LYS A 32 41.66 -26.66 31.82
CA LYS A 32 41.15 -27.36 30.64
C LYS A 32 39.93 -26.59 30.13
N ALA A 33 40.01 -26.14 28.88
CA ALA A 33 38.92 -25.44 28.23
C ALA A 33 37.61 -26.23 28.44
N PRO A 34 36.53 -25.59 28.91
CA PRO A 34 35.26 -26.27 29.09
C PRO A 34 34.87 -26.92 27.76
N PRO A 35 34.42 -28.18 27.76
CA PRO A 35 34.04 -28.86 26.52
C PRO A 35 33.04 -27.98 25.80
N LYS A 36 33.32 -27.66 24.52
CA LYS A 36 32.38 -26.94 23.66
C LYS A 36 31.07 -27.71 23.70
N ILE A 37 30.10 -27.20 24.46
CA ILE A 37 28.73 -27.70 24.47
C ILE A 37 28.24 -27.47 23.04
N GLN A 38 28.30 -28.52 22.22
CA GLN A 38 27.69 -28.51 20.91
C GLN A 38 26.21 -28.27 21.16
N LYS A 39 25.73 -27.05 20.86
CA LYS A 39 24.30 -26.75 20.94
C LYS A 39 23.60 -27.86 20.15
N PRO A 40 22.67 -28.60 20.76
CA PRO A 40 21.98 -29.68 20.08
C PRO A 40 21.43 -29.10 18.78
N LYS A 41 21.83 -29.71 17.67
CA LYS A 41 21.41 -29.30 16.33
C LYS A 41 19.90 -29.49 16.29
N GLU A 42 19.15 -28.44 16.61
CA GLU A 42 17.69 -28.46 16.65
C GLU A 42 17.21 -28.99 15.30
N ALA A 43 16.69 -30.22 15.31
CA ALA A 43 16.11 -30.79 14.12
C ALA A 43 15.00 -29.83 13.67
N PRO A 44 14.97 -29.42 12.39
CA PRO A 44 13.96 -28.48 11.92
C PRO A 44 12.58 -29.04 12.25
N THR A 45 11.85 -28.33 13.11
CA THR A 45 10.57 -28.79 13.65
C THR A 45 9.62 -29.04 12.48
N ARG A 46 9.40 -30.32 12.15
CA ARG A 46 8.54 -30.72 11.04
C ARG A 46 7.13 -30.25 11.32
N LEU A 47 6.54 -29.54 10.35
CA LEU A 47 5.16 -29.09 10.44
C LEU A 47 4.24 -30.32 10.46
N ARG A 48 3.48 -30.49 11.53
CA ARG A 48 2.47 -31.56 11.60
C ARG A 48 1.21 -31.12 10.85
N PRO A 49 0.53 -32.00 10.09
CA PRO A 49 -0.71 -31.66 9.40
C PRO A 49 -1.79 -31.05 10.32
N SER A 50 -1.84 -31.48 11.58
CA SER A 50 -2.76 -30.94 12.61
C SER A 50 -2.53 -29.45 12.94
N GLN A 51 -1.36 -28.90 12.62
CA GLN A 51 -1.04 -27.48 12.84
C GLN A 51 -1.56 -26.58 11.71
N VAL A 52 -1.93 -27.13 10.56
CA VAL A 52 -2.36 -26.36 9.39
C VAL A 52 -3.58 -25.47 9.68
N PRO A 53 -4.66 -25.94 10.34
CA PRO A 53 -5.79 -25.08 10.69
C PRO A 53 -5.39 -23.91 11.60
N ALA A 54 -4.45 -24.10 12.53
CA ALA A 54 -3.96 -23.04 13.40
C ALA A 54 -3.18 -21.98 12.60
N ILE A 55 -2.29 -22.42 11.71
CA ILE A 55 -1.53 -21.53 10.82
C ILE A 55 -2.47 -20.76 9.89
N LEU A 56 -3.47 -21.41 9.32
CA LEU A 56 -4.46 -20.76 8.46
C LEU A 56 -5.26 -19.70 9.23
N ARG A 57 -5.71 -20.00 10.47
CA ARG A 57 -6.38 -19.02 11.33
C ARG A 57 -5.46 -17.84 11.63
N PHE A 58 -4.25 -18.09 12.11
CA PHE A 58 -3.25 -17.06 12.38
C PHE A 58 -2.99 -16.18 11.15
N SER A 59 -2.85 -16.80 9.98
CA SER A 59 -2.62 -16.10 8.71
C SER A 59 -3.80 -15.27 8.23
N ARG A 60 -4.98 -15.33 8.86
CA ARG A 60 -6.15 -14.50 8.55
C ARG A 60 -6.33 -13.35 9.54
N MET A 61 -5.79 -13.47 10.75
CA MET A 61 -5.89 -12.43 11.78
C MET A 61 -5.16 -11.16 11.32
N GLY A 62 -5.86 -10.02 11.36
CA GLY A 62 -5.34 -8.71 10.97
C GLY A 62 -4.31 -8.13 11.95
N GLU A 63 -4.16 -8.73 13.12
CA GLU A 63 -3.33 -8.25 14.23
C GLU A 63 -1.83 -8.34 13.94
N HIS A 64 -1.41 -9.30 13.11
CA HIS A 64 -0.01 -9.48 12.79
C HIS A 64 0.37 -8.78 11.49
N PRO A 65 1.59 -8.19 11.42
CA PRO A 65 2.11 -7.59 10.19
C PRO A 65 2.04 -8.58 9.03
N LEU A 66 1.58 -8.09 7.87
CA LEU A 66 1.40 -8.90 6.67
C LEU A 66 2.67 -9.68 6.28
N ARG A 67 3.85 -9.05 6.40
CA ARG A 67 5.15 -9.69 6.15
C ARG A 67 5.41 -10.90 7.03
N SER A 68 4.97 -10.89 8.28
CA SER A 68 5.14 -12.02 9.21
C SER A 68 4.21 -13.17 8.86
N ARG A 69 2.96 -12.87 8.47
CA ARG A 69 1.99 -13.87 8.01
C ARG A 69 2.44 -14.54 6.70
N ILE A 70 2.98 -13.77 5.75
CA ILE A 70 3.57 -14.29 4.51
C ILE A 70 4.76 -15.21 4.82
N ARG A 71 5.71 -14.76 5.66
CA ARG A 71 6.88 -15.57 6.05
C ARG A 71 6.47 -16.89 6.70
N LEU A 72 5.46 -16.87 7.58
CA LEU A 72 4.94 -18.07 8.22
C LEU A 72 4.37 -19.07 7.20
N LEU A 73 3.54 -18.61 6.26
CA LEU A 73 2.98 -19.47 5.22
C LEU A 73 4.05 -20.04 4.29
N ILE A 74 5.04 -19.24 3.91
CA ILE A 74 6.17 -19.73 3.10
C ILE A 74 6.91 -20.85 3.84
N LYS A 75 7.22 -20.68 5.13
CA LYS A 75 7.84 -21.75 5.93
C LYS A 75 6.95 -22.99 5.99
N ALA A 76 5.66 -22.82 6.24
CA ALA A 76 4.70 -23.93 6.31
C ALA A 76 4.60 -24.70 4.99
N ILE A 77 4.61 -24.01 3.85
CA ILE A 77 4.56 -24.63 2.51
C ILE A 77 5.85 -25.42 2.24
N HIS A 78 7.03 -24.87 2.55
CA HIS A 78 8.29 -25.62 2.40
C HIS A 78 8.31 -26.88 3.27
N SER A 79 7.88 -26.76 4.53
CA SER A 79 7.73 -27.90 5.43
C SER A 79 6.63 -28.89 5.01
N SER A 80 5.77 -28.54 4.05
CA SER A 80 4.72 -29.42 3.51
C SER A 80 5.13 -30.18 2.25
N MET A 81 6.37 -30.01 1.76
CA MET A 81 6.85 -30.72 0.56
C MET A 81 7.22 -32.19 0.81
N TYR A 82 7.14 -32.67 2.04
CA TYR A 82 7.42 -34.07 2.38
C TYR A 82 6.34 -35.02 1.82
N PRO A 83 6.72 -36.26 1.43
CA PRO A 83 5.86 -37.19 0.70
C PRO A 83 4.56 -37.62 1.41
N HIS A 84 4.44 -37.39 2.72
CA HIS A 84 3.26 -37.76 3.51
C HIS A 84 2.39 -36.56 3.93
N PHE A 85 2.73 -35.35 3.50
CA PHE A 85 1.90 -34.20 3.85
C PHE A 85 0.64 -34.19 2.99
N PRO A 86 -0.57 -34.06 3.57
CA PRO A 86 -1.81 -34.09 2.79
C PRO A 86 -1.82 -33.00 1.71
N ASN A 87 -1.98 -33.38 0.44
CA ASN A 87 -1.94 -32.44 -0.69
C ASN A 87 -2.96 -31.30 -0.50
N LYS A 88 -4.18 -31.63 -0.05
CA LYS A 88 -5.23 -30.64 0.28
C LYS A 88 -4.75 -29.56 1.26
N ALA A 89 -3.98 -29.94 2.29
CA ALA A 89 -3.48 -29.00 3.29
C ALA A 89 -2.41 -28.06 2.69
N ARG A 90 -1.51 -28.59 1.86
CA ARG A 90 -0.52 -27.80 1.12
C ARG A 90 -1.19 -26.79 0.19
N LEU A 91 -2.22 -27.22 -0.55
CA LEU A 91 -2.96 -26.34 -1.45
C LEU A 91 -3.71 -25.24 -0.71
N LEU A 92 -4.31 -25.54 0.45
CA LEU A 92 -4.93 -24.52 1.30
C LEU A 92 -3.93 -23.44 1.75
N LEU A 93 -2.71 -23.84 2.12
CA LEU A 93 -1.64 -22.92 2.48
C LEU A 93 -1.22 -22.06 1.27
N GLN A 94 -1.07 -22.66 0.08
CA GLN A 94 -0.74 -21.94 -1.15
C GLN A 94 -1.82 -20.94 -1.55
N THR A 95 -3.09 -21.35 -1.60
CA THR A 95 -4.20 -20.44 -1.91
C THR A 95 -4.26 -19.29 -0.90
N GLN A 96 -4.04 -19.56 0.39
CA GLN A 96 -3.99 -18.51 1.41
C GLN A 96 -2.80 -17.55 1.22
N LEU A 97 -1.63 -18.06 0.83
CA LEU A 97 -0.46 -17.24 0.51
C LEU A 97 -0.75 -16.31 -0.69
N GLY A 98 -1.39 -16.83 -1.74
CA GLY A 98 -1.83 -16.02 -2.88
C GLY A 98 -2.73 -14.85 -2.46
N MET A 99 -3.67 -15.09 -1.53
CA MET A 99 -4.53 -14.03 -0.98
C MET A 99 -3.74 -12.98 -0.18
N LEU A 100 -2.70 -13.38 0.56
CA LEU A 100 -1.84 -12.43 1.27
C LEU A 100 -0.99 -11.58 0.32
N TYR A 101 -0.51 -12.16 -0.79
CA TYR A 101 0.18 -11.38 -1.81
C TYR A 101 -0.73 -10.34 -2.47
N LEU A 102 -2.01 -10.67 -2.73
CA LEU A 102 -2.99 -9.67 -3.18
C LEU A 102 -3.18 -8.56 -2.16
N ALA A 103 -3.35 -8.90 -0.88
CA ALA A 103 -3.47 -7.92 0.19
C ALA A 103 -2.22 -7.02 0.31
N GLY A 104 -1.05 -7.57 0.01
CA GLY A 104 0.23 -6.87 -0.01
C GLY A 104 0.53 -6.06 -1.27
N ARG A 105 -0.42 -5.99 -2.23
CA ARG A 105 -0.23 -5.36 -3.53
C ARG A 105 0.94 -5.97 -4.33
N GLU A 106 1.13 -7.28 -4.21
CA GLU A 106 2.10 -8.05 -4.99
C GLU A 106 1.38 -8.99 -5.98
N PRO A 107 0.62 -8.46 -6.95
CA PRO A 107 -0.29 -9.26 -7.77
C PRO A 107 0.43 -10.28 -8.68
N SER A 108 1.67 -10.00 -9.11
CA SER A 108 2.47 -10.96 -9.88
C SER A 108 2.79 -12.23 -9.08
N LYS A 109 3.19 -12.08 -7.81
CA LYS A 109 3.46 -13.23 -6.92
C LYS A 109 2.18 -13.96 -6.56
N ALA A 110 1.08 -13.22 -6.36
CA ALA A 110 -0.23 -13.82 -6.14
C ALA A 110 -0.65 -14.71 -7.32
N LEU A 111 -0.53 -14.17 -8.55
CA LEU A 111 -0.85 -14.89 -9.78
C LEU A 111 -0.06 -16.20 -9.88
N GLN A 112 1.27 -16.13 -9.73
CA GLN A 112 2.14 -17.32 -9.76
C GLN A 112 1.71 -18.35 -8.70
N THR A 113 1.42 -17.90 -7.47
CA THR A 113 1.01 -18.79 -6.38
C THR A 113 -0.32 -19.51 -6.69
N PHE A 114 -1.30 -18.79 -7.25
CA PHE A 114 -2.58 -19.40 -7.64
C PHE A 114 -2.41 -20.37 -8.82
N GLU A 115 -1.55 -20.05 -9.79
CA GLU A 115 -1.28 -20.95 -10.91
C GLU A 115 -0.60 -22.25 -10.46
N THR A 116 0.35 -22.17 -9.53
CA THR A 116 0.95 -23.36 -8.92
C THR A 116 -0.09 -24.20 -8.20
N ALA A 117 -0.97 -23.57 -7.39
CA ALA A 117 -2.04 -24.30 -6.71
C ALA A 117 -3.01 -24.96 -7.71
N LEU A 118 -3.42 -24.25 -8.75
CA LEU A 118 -4.36 -24.74 -9.76
C LEU A 118 -3.84 -25.96 -10.54
N LYS A 119 -2.54 -26.05 -10.78
CA LYS A 119 -1.91 -27.21 -11.44
C LYS A 119 -2.01 -28.49 -10.60
N SER A 120 -2.16 -28.36 -9.28
CA SER A 120 -2.15 -29.48 -8.34
C SER A 120 -3.51 -29.76 -7.71
N ILE A 121 -4.56 -29.02 -8.09
CA ILE A 121 -5.93 -29.26 -7.65
C ILE A 121 -6.55 -30.35 -8.53
N GLU A 122 -6.77 -31.51 -7.92
CA GLU A 122 -7.49 -32.64 -8.52
C GLU A 122 -9.02 -32.49 -8.38
N GLY A 123 -9.77 -33.37 -9.07
CA GLY A 123 -11.23 -33.43 -9.02
C GLY A 123 -11.74 -33.60 -7.58
N GLY A 124 -12.90 -33.00 -7.27
CA GLY A 124 -13.53 -33.09 -5.94
C GLY A 124 -13.17 -31.98 -4.95
N MET A 125 -12.18 -31.14 -5.24
CA MET A 125 -11.84 -29.97 -4.39
C MET A 125 -12.48 -28.66 -4.90
N ILE A 126 -13.79 -28.67 -5.13
CA ILE A 126 -14.50 -27.57 -5.82
C ILE A 126 -14.36 -26.21 -5.13
N ASP A 127 -14.37 -26.16 -3.80
CA ASP A 127 -14.19 -24.91 -3.05
C ASP A 127 -12.80 -24.32 -3.21
N LEU A 128 -11.78 -25.18 -3.20
CA LEU A 128 -10.39 -24.77 -3.35
C LEU A 128 -10.10 -24.33 -4.79
N LEU A 129 -10.70 -25.03 -5.76
CA LEU A 129 -10.69 -24.66 -7.17
C LEU A 129 -11.32 -23.28 -7.38
N GLY A 130 -12.56 -23.09 -6.90
CA GLY A 130 -13.29 -21.83 -7.03
C GLY A 130 -12.56 -20.66 -6.39
N ARG A 131 -12.03 -20.86 -5.17
CA ARG A 131 -11.23 -19.85 -4.47
C ARG A 131 -9.95 -19.48 -5.22
N SER A 132 -9.22 -20.47 -5.73
CA SER A 132 -7.95 -20.24 -6.43
C SER A 132 -8.16 -19.59 -7.80
N LEU A 133 -9.19 -19.99 -8.54
CA LEU A 133 -9.58 -19.34 -9.81
C LEU A 133 -10.04 -17.90 -9.58
N LEU A 134 -10.86 -17.64 -8.55
CA LEU A 134 -11.28 -16.28 -8.21
C LEU A 134 -10.07 -15.40 -7.85
N GLY A 135 -9.16 -15.91 -7.01
CA GLY A 135 -7.91 -15.22 -6.67
C GLY A 135 -7.02 -14.94 -7.88
N LYS A 136 -6.89 -15.91 -8.81
CA LYS A 136 -6.20 -15.72 -10.10
C LYS A 136 -6.85 -14.59 -10.92
N GLY A 137 -8.18 -14.58 -11.03
CA GLY A 137 -8.91 -13.53 -11.73
C GLY A 137 -8.66 -12.13 -11.12
N GLN A 138 -8.66 -12.04 -9.79
CA GLN A 138 -8.34 -10.80 -9.07
C GLN A 138 -6.88 -10.34 -9.28
N ALA A 139 -5.93 -11.27 -9.32
CA ALA A 139 -4.52 -10.95 -9.61
C ALA A 139 -4.35 -10.41 -11.03
N LEU A 140 -4.97 -11.04 -12.02
CA LEU A 140 -4.92 -10.59 -13.42
C LEU A 140 -5.53 -9.21 -13.60
N VAL A 141 -6.65 -8.94 -12.92
CA VAL A 141 -7.24 -7.61 -12.82
C VAL A 141 -6.25 -6.58 -12.30
N ALA A 142 -5.58 -6.87 -11.19
CA ALA A 142 -4.63 -5.95 -10.56
C ALA A 142 -3.40 -5.69 -11.44
N LEU A 143 -3.08 -6.62 -12.33
CA LEU A 143 -2.03 -6.48 -13.35
C LEU A 143 -2.50 -5.78 -14.64
N GLY A 144 -3.77 -5.37 -14.74
CA GLY A 144 -4.33 -4.78 -15.96
C GLY A 144 -4.62 -5.78 -17.09
N ARG A 145 -4.44 -7.09 -16.85
CA ARG A 145 -4.67 -8.17 -17.83
C ARG A 145 -6.16 -8.57 -17.88
N ARG A 146 -6.99 -7.61 -18.30
CA ARG A 146 -8.45 -7.66 -18.15
C ARG A 146 -9.14 -8.78 -18.93
N THR A 147 -8.74 -8.98 -20.18
CA THR A 147 -9.34 -10.00 -21.07
C THR A 147 -9.15 -11.40 -20.48
N GLU A 148 -7.93 -11.70 -20.03
CA GLU A 148 -7.60 -12.94 -19.34
C GLU A 148 -8.36 -13.08 -18.02
N ALA A 149 -8.45 -12.01 -17.23
CA ALA A 149 -9.20 -12.03 -15.99
C ALA A 149 -10.68 -12.40 -16.22
N LEU A 150 -11.33 -11.81 -17.22
CA LEU A 150 -12.71 -12.16 -17.57
C LEU A 150 -12.85 -13.62 -18.00
N GLY A 151 -11.87 -14.17 -18.73
CA GLY A 151 -11.81 -15.59 -19.09
C GLY A 151 -11.70 -16.50 -17.86
N VAL A 152 -10.86 -16.13 -16.89
CA VAL A 152 -10.71 -16.88 -15.64
C VAL A 152 -11.97 -16.77 -14.77
N LEU A 153 -12.58 -15.60 -14.66
CA LEU A 153 -13.82 -15.42 -13.89
C LEU A 153 -14.98 -16.23 -14.48
N ARG A 154 -15.11 -16.27 -15.82
CA ARG A 154 -16.06 -17.16 -16.49
C ARG A 154 -15.77 -18.64 -16.18
N SER A 155 -14.50 -19.03 -16.11
CA SER A 155 -14.12 -20.39 -15.69
C SER A 155 -14.55 -20.72 -14.26
N VAL A 156 -14.62 -19.74 -13.34
CA VAL A 156 -15.17 -19.96 -11.99
C VAL A 156 -16.66 -20.29 -12.08
N GLU A 157 -17.41 -19.53 -12.89
CA GLU A 157 -18.85 -19.71 -13.06
C GLU A 157 -19.19 -21.08 -13.67
N THR A 158 -18.42 -21.54 -14.66
CA THR A 158 -18.68 -22.82 -15.33
C THR A 158 -18.18 -24.03 -14.55
N ARG A 159 -17.00 -23.94 -13.92
CA ARG A 159 -16.37 -25.09 -13.24
C ARG A 159 -16.79 -25.24 -11.78
N CYS A 160 -17.29 -24.17 -11.17
CA CYS A 160 -17.69 -24.14 -9.76
C CYS A 160 -19.13 -23.61 -9.59
N PRO A 161 -20.13 -24.14 -10.34
CA PRO A 161 -21.49 -23.63 -10.31
C PRO A 161 -22.10 -23.74 -8.91
N GLY A 162 -22.97 -22.80 -8.55
CA GLY A 162 -23.65 -22.78 -7.24
C GLY A 162 -22.79 -22.33 -6.05
N THR A 163 -21.45 -22.29 -6.19
CA THR A 163 -20.56 -21.86 -5.09
C THR A 163 -20.62 -20.35 -4.83
N ILE A 164 -20.21 -19.93 -3.63
CA ILE A 164 -20.04 -18.51 -3.29
C ILE A 164 -19.03 -17.82 -4.24
N TYR A 165 -18.03 -18.56 -4.72
CA TYR A 165 -16.99 -18.05 -5.60
C TYR A 165 -17.51 -17.74 -6.99
N ALA A 166 -18.43 -18.56 -7.53
CA ALA A 166 -19.10 -18.28 -8.81
C ALA A 166 -19.96 -17.01 -8.72
N LYS A 167 -20.70 -16.81 -7.61
CA LYS A 167 -21.47 -15.57 -7.39
C LYS A 167 -20.56 -14.34 -7.35
N GLN A 168 -19.44 -14.42 -6.61
CA GLN A 168 -18.44 -13.35 -6.55
C GLN A 168 -17.78 -13.10 -7.91
N ALA A 169 -17.45 -14.14 -8.66
CA ALA A 169 -16.85 -14.03 -9.98
C ALA A 169 -17.79 -13.33 -10.97
N LYS A 170 -19.09 -13.68 -10.96
CA LYS A 170 -20.14 -13.02 -11.76
C LYS A 170 -20.27 -11.54 -11.43
N GLN A 171 -20.33 -11.19 -10.14
CA GLN A 171 -20.41 -9.80 -9.72
C GLN A 171 -19.16 -9.01 -10.15
N THR A 172 -17.98 -9.61 -9.95
CA THR A 172 -16.70 -9.01 -10.33
C THR A 172 -16.64 -8.80 -11.86
N SER A 173 -17.04 -9.80 -12.64
CA SER A 173 -17.03 -9.72 -14.11
C SER A 173 -17.99 -8.65 -14.64
N LEU A 174 -19.17 -8.45 -14.02
CA LEU A 174 -20.11 -7.38 -14.36
C LEU A 174 -19.50 -5.99 -14.12
N ILE A 175 -18.88 -5.77 -12.95
CA ILE A 175 -18.19 -4.52 -12.63
C ILE A 175 -17.08 -4.26 -13.64
N TYR A 176 -16.31 -5.29 -14.01
CA TYR A 176 -15.29 -5.11 -15.04
C TYR A 176 -15.86 -4.87 -16.43
N LYS A 177 -17.00 -5.44 -16.82
CA LYS A 177 -17.59 -5.15 -18.14
C LYS A 177 -18.10 -3.71 -18.23
N SER A 178 -18.75 -3.21 -17.19
CA SER A 178 -19.26 -1.83 -17.18
C SER A 178 -18.14 -0.80 -17.24
N LEU A 179 -17.05 -1.03 -16.50
CA LEU A 179 -15.84 -0.19 -16.55
C LEU A 179 -15.11 -0.25 -17.90
N SER A 180 -15.34 -1.27 -18.75
CA SER A 180 -14.70 -1.33 -20.09
C SER A 180 -15.38 -0.37 -21.04
N ARG A 181 -16.71 -0.44 -21.06
CA ARG A 181 -17.56 0.37 -21.94
C ARG A 181 -17.35 1.86 -21.68
N GLN A 182 -17.06 2.25 -20.44
CA GLN A 182 -16.74 3.64 -20.10
C GLN A 182 -15.39 4.12 -20.65
N LYS A 183 -14.39 3.26 -20.87
CA LYS A 183 -13.11 3.70 -21.47
C LYS A 183 -13.26 4.06 -22.95
N GLU A 184 -14.18 3.39 -23.65
CA GLU A 184 -14.45 3.64 -25.07
C GLU A 184 -15.38 4.85 -25.28
N SER A 185 -16.19 5.21 -24.27
CA SER A 185 -17.10 6.37 -24.35
C SER A 185 -16.52 7.68 -23.80
N ILE A 186 -15.26 7.72 -23.35
CA ILE A 186 -14.58 8.98 -22.97
C ILE A 186 -13.76 9.46 -24.17
N LEU A 187 -14.45 9.82 -25.25
CA LEU A 187 -14.09 11.03 -25.98
C LEU A 187 -14.39 12.17 -25.00
N VAL A 188 -13.35 12.79 -24.45
CA VAL A 188 -13.48 13.88 -23.47
C VAL A 188 -14.43 14.94 -24.04
N PRO A 189 -15.67 15.12 -23.54
CA PRO A 189 -16.34 16.38 -23.76
C PRO A 189 -15.50 17.39 -22.98
N ARG A 190 -14.86 18.33 -23.68
CA ARG A 190 -14.33 19.54 -23.05
C ARG A 190 -15.44 20.08 -22.14
N LEU A 191 -15.23 20.00 -20.85
CA LEU A 191 -16.19 20.43 -19.86
C LEU A 191 -16.05 21.95 -19.72
N PRO A 192 -17.04 22.76 -20.13
CA PRO A 192 -17.07 24.15 -19.73
C PRO A 192 -17.54 24.18 -18.28
N LEU A 193 -16.63 24.00 -17.33
CA LEU A 193 -16.90 24.30 -15.93
C LEU A 193 -16.85 25.83 -15.78
N HIS A 194 -17.99 26.50 -15.96
CA HIS A 194 -18.16 27.89 -15.55
C HIS A 194 -18.13 27.98 -14.02
N PHE A 195 -16.94 28.12 -13.44
CA PHE A 195 -16.75 28.62 -12.07
C PHE A 195 -16.88 30.16 -12.07
N GLN A 196 -18.03 30.68 -12.47
CA GLN A 196 -18.40 32.05 -12.13
C GLN A 196 -19.03 32.02 -10.74
N ASN A 197 -18.59 32.90 -9.84
CA ASN A 197 -19.18 33.23 -8.52
C ASN A 197 -18.50 32.76 -7.23
N LEU A 198 -17.29 32.18 -7.25
CA LEU A 198 -16.48 32.04 -6.01
C LEU A 198 -15.40 33.11 -5.84
N SER A 199 -15.17 33.93 -6.86
CA SER A 199 -14.31 35.12 -6.77
C SER A 199 -15.18 36.33 -6.45
N GLY A 200 -15.28 36.69 -5.16
CA GLY A 200 -15.57 38.08 -4.81
C GLY A 200 -14.56 38.98 -5.53
N LYS A 201 -15.07 39.83 -6.42
CA LYS A 201 -14.38 40.89 -7.18
C LYS A 201 -12.95 40.56 -7.66
N GLY A 202 -12.85 40.15 -8.94
CA GLY A 202 -11.77 40.63 -9.80
C GLY A 202 -10.52 39.77 -10.01
N VAL A 203 -10.51 38.48 -9.66
CA VAL A 203 -9.35 37.61 -9.96
C VAL A 203 -9.66 36.69 -11.14
N ARG A 204 -9.15 37.02 -12.33
CA ARG A 204 -9.10 36.09 -13.47
C ARG A 204 -8.01 35.05 -13.21
N PRO A 205 -8.31 33.74 -13.16
CA PRO A 205 -7.26 32.74 -13.04
C PRO A 205 -6.57 32.54 -14.39
N HIS A 206 -5.39 33.13 -14.57
CA HIS A 206 -4.45 32.74 -15.62
C HIS A 206 -3.48 31.71 -15.02
N GLY A 207 -3.66 30.42 -15.31
CA GLY A 207 -2.68 29.37 -14.97
C GLY A 207 -3.27 28.00 -14.68
N GLU A 208 -2.46 26.95 -14.86
CA GLU A 208 -2.79 25.57 -14.49
C GLU A 208 -3.10 25.51 -12.98
N GLN A 209 -4.33 25.09 -12.64
CA GLN A 209 -4.71 24.82 -11.27
C GLN A 209 -4.57 23.33 -10.97
N LEU A 210 -3.90 23.03 -9.86
CA LEU A 210 -3.73 21.67 -9.37
C LEU A 210 -4.63 21.45 -8.17
N VAL A 211 -5.39 20.37 -8.13
CA VAL A 211 -6.25 20.01 -7.01
C VAL A 211 -5.62 18.86 -6.24
N LEU A 212 -5.29 19.08 -4.97
CA LEU A 212 -4.77 18.05 -4.06
C LEU A 212 -5.85 17.63 -3.06
N LEU A 213 -6.31 16.39 -3.12
CA LEU A 213 -7.22 15.81 -2.12
C LEU A 213 -6.41 15.16 -1.01
N LEU A 214 -6.53 15.65 0.23
CA LEU A 214 -5.85 15.11 1.41
C LEU A 214 -6.82 14.35 2.31
N ARG A 215 -6.46 13.11 2.65
CA ARG A 215 -7.24 12.28 3.59
C ARG A 215 -6.96 12.64 5.05
N ASP A 216 -5.70 12.95 5.34
CA ASP A 216 -5.21 13.27 6.68
C ASP A 216 -5.19 14.81 6.89
N SER A 217 -4.90 15.26 8.11
CA SER A 217 -4.78 16.69 8.44
C SER A 217 -3.89 17.42 7.42
N PRO A 218 -4.38 18.49 6.78
CA PRO A 218 -3.59 19.27 5.83
C PRO A 218 -2.31 19.81 6.45
N ALA A 219 -2.32 20.10 7.76
CA ALA A 219 -1.14 20.57 8.47
C ALA A 219 -0.06 19.48 8.51
N ASP A 220 -0.43 18.26 8.90
CA ASP A 220 0.49 17.14 9.05
C ASP A 220 1.11 16.74 7.70
N PHE A 221 0.34 16.78 6.62
CA PHE A 221 0.87 16.56 5.27
C PHE A 221 1.87 17.64 4.87
N MET A 222 1.55 18.93 5.11
CA MET A 222 2.43 20.04 4.75
C MET A 222 3.70 20.11 5.61
N GLU A 223 3.64 19.62 6.85
CA GLU A 223 4.80 19.47 7.75
C GLU A 223 5.65 18.23 7.42
N SER A 224 5.13 17.28 6.64
CA SER A 224 5.90 16.14 6.16
C SER A 224 6.91 16.55 5.08
N GLU A 225 8.02 15.80 4.98
CA GLU A 225 9.01 15.99 3.92
C GLU A 225 8.40 15.92 2.51
N SER A 226 7.35 15.12 2.32
CA SER A 226 6.61 15.02 1.05
C SER A 226 5.84 16.30 0.73
N GLY A 227 5.17 16.89 1.71
CA GLY A 227 4.43 18.14 1.55
C GLY A 227 5.35 19.32 1.30
N GLU A 228 6.49 19.39 2.01
CA GLU A 228 7.48 20.45 1.81
C GLU A 228 8.13 20.37 0.42
N ARG A 229 8.50 19.17 -0.04
CA ARG A 229 9.02 18.95 -1.40
C ARG A 229 8.00 19.34 -2.47
N LEU A 230 6.73 18.98 -2.27
CA LEU A 230 5.64 19.35 -3.17
C LEU A 230 5.43 20.87 -3.20
N ALA A 231 5.41 21.53 -2.04
CA ALA A 231 5.28 22.98 -1.92
C ALA A 231 6.44 23.72 -2.63
N LYS A 232 7.68 23.24 -2.46
CA LYS A 232 8.86 23.77 -3.16
C LYS A 232 8.76 23.63 -4.68
N LYS A 233 8.30 22.47 -5.18
CA LYS A 233 8.08 22.21 -6.62
C LYS A 233 6.98 23.09 -7.22
N LEU A 234 5.98 23.48 -6.42
CA LEU A 234 4.77 24.15 -6.90
C LEU A 234 4.78 25.68 -6.70
N LYS A 235 5.90 26.28 -6.28
CA LYS A 235 6.04 27.74 -6.04
C LYS A 235 5.56 28.68 -7.16
N LYS A 236 5.27 28.17 -8.37
CA LYS A 236 4.76 28.94 -9.52
C LYS A 236 3.36 28.51 -10.01
N LYS A 237 2.69 27.54 -9.37
CA LYS A 237 1.37 27.04 -9.79
C LYS A 237 0.32 27.29 -8.70
N HIS A 238 -0.89 27.64 -9.10
CA HIS A 238 -2.01 27.79 -8.18
C HIS A 238 -2.52 26.40 -7.76
N LEU A 239 -2.01 25.88 -6.65
CA LEU A 239 -2.50 24.63 -6.08
C LEU A 239 -3.67 24.90 -5.11
N LEU A 240 -4.78 24.23 -5.38
CA LEU A 240 -6.00 24.16 -4.60
C LEU A 240 -5.96 22.88 -3.77
N ILE A 241 -5.87 22.99 -2.44
CA ILE A 241 -5.92 21.81 -1.57
C ILE A 241 -7.37 21.61 -1.12
N LEU A 242 -7.97 20.47 -1.46
CA LEU A 242 -9.27 20.04 -0.96
C LEU A 242 -9.06 19.14 0.26
N ALA A 243 -9.38 19.68 1.43
CA ALA A 243 -9.22 18.99 2.70
C ALA A 243 -10.55 18.37 3.17
N PHE A 244 -10.52 17.11 3.59
CA PHE A 244 -11.62 16.47 4.31
C PHE A 244 -11.51 16.80 5.79
N ALA A 245 -12.27 17.80 6.25
CA ALA A 245 -12.47 18.02 7.68
C ALA A 245 -13.95 17.79 8.00
N GLU A 246 -14.26 16.87 8.91
CA GLU A 246 -15.66 16.49 9.23
C GLU A 246 -16.48 17.70 9.74
N ASN A 247 -15.79 18.72 10.27
CA ASN A 247 -16.36 20.04 10.49
C ASN A 247 -15.26 21.12 10.51
N PRO A 248 -15.21 22.10 9.57
CA PRO A 248 -14.20 23.16 9.60
C PRO A 248 -14.33 24.06 10.84
N ARG A 249 -15.49 24.06 11.52
CA ARG A 249 -15.66 24.78 12.80
C ARG A 249 -14.97 24.08 13.98
N ASN A 250 -14.65 22.79 13.87
CA ASN A 250 -13.93 22.01 14.88
C ASN A 250 -12.42 21.96 14.65
N LEU A 251 -11.91 22.67 13.63
CA LEU A 251 -10.46 22.87 13.50
C LEU A 251 -9.95 23.62 14.73
N ASP A 252 -9.01 23.02 15.45
CA ASP A 252 -8.32 23.65 16.56
C ASP A 252 -7.79 25.04 16.14
N LYS A 253 -7.83 26.02 17.05
CA LYS A 253 -7.32 27.38 16.83
C LYS A 253 -5.87 27.33 16.34
N THR A 254 -5.08 26.39 16.87
CA THR A 254 -3.70 26.11 16.46
C THR A 254 -3.62 25.72 14.99
N LEU A 255 -4.50 24.82 14.52
CA LEU A 255 -4.49 24.37 13.13
C LEU A 255 -4.93 25.47 12.17
N ARG A 256 -5.92 26.30 12.55
CA ARG A 256 -6.30 27.48 11.75
C ARG A 256 -5.18 28.49 11.64
N ALA A 257 -4.45 28.74 12.73
CA ALA A 257 -3.28 29.62 12.72
C ALA A 257 -2.20 29.08 11.77
N ARG A 258 -1.88 27.78 11.86
CA ARG A 258 -0.93 27.10 10.96
C ARG A 258 -1.36 27.19 9.49
N MET A 259 -2.63 26.97 9.19
CA MET A 259 -3.15 27.10 7.82
C MET A 259 -3.06 28.53 7.28
N ARG A 260 -3.25 29.55 8.11
CA ARG A 260 -3.04 30.95 7.70
C ARG A 260 -1.57 31.23 7.39
N VAL A 261 -0.65 30.72 8.20
CA VAL A 261 0.79 30.83 7.96
C VAL A 261 1.17 30.16 6.64
N LEU A 262 0.69 28.93 6.43
CA LEU A 262 0.88 28.18 5.18
C LEU A 262 0.34 28.96 3.97
N LYS A 263 -0.89 29.48 4.03
CA LYS A 263 -1.46 30.30 2.96
C LYS A 263 -0.60 31.53 2.66
N LYS A 264 -0.10 32.21 3.70
CA LYS A 264 0.77 33.39 3.55
C LYS A 264 2.14 33.06 2.95
N GLN A 265 2.70 31.90 3.29
CA GLN A 265 4.02 31.46 2.79
C GLN A 265 3.99 30.88 1.37
N THR A 266 2.89 30.23 1.01
CA THR A 266 2.81 29.41 -0.23
C THR A 266 1.86 29.96 -1.28
N GLY A 267 0.97 30.90 -0.92
CA GLY A 267 -0.08 31.40 -1.81
C GLY A 267 -1.20 30.38 -2.09
N LEU A 268 -1.22 29.25 -1.38
CA LEU A 268 -2.17 28.16 -1.61
C LEU A 268 -3.56 28.49 -1.09
N ASN A 269 -4.58 28.21 -1.90
CA ASN A 269 -5.97 28.27 -1.47
C ASN A 269 -6.40 26.88 -0.99
N ILE A 270 -6.75 26.79 0.29
CA ILE A 270 -7.26 25.56 0.89
C ILE A 270 -8.78 25.68 0.95
N LEU A 271 -9.49 24.80 0.24
CA LEU A 271 -10.95 24.71 0.26
C LEU A 271 -11.36 23.49 1.08
N PHE A 272 -12.29 23.70 2.00
CA PHE A 272 -12.93 22.63 2.73
C PHE A 272 -14.17 22.17 1.97
N LEU A 273 -14.27 20.86 1.74
CA LEU A 273 -15.44 20.29 1.11
C LEU A 273 -16.63 20.34 2.07
N PRO A 274 -17.83 20.77 1.64
CA PRO A 274 -19.01 20.72 2.48
C PRO A 274 -19.39 19.27 2.83
N PRO A 275 -20.04 19.00 3.98
CA PRO A 275 -20.32 17.64 4.47
C PRO A 275 -21.06 16.73 3.48
N GLN A 276 -21.94 17.30 2.66
CA GLN A 276 -22.68 16.59 1.62
C GLN A 276 -21.74 16.00 0.55
N LEU A 277 -20.75 16.78 0.14
CA LEU A 277 -19.72 16.43 -0.85
C LEU A 277 -18.75 15.39 -0.27
N GLN A 278 -18.41 15.52 1.03
CA GLN A 278 -17.64 14.50 1.74
C GLN A 278 -18.39 13.16 1.83
N LYS A 279 -19.71 13.20 2.10
CA LYS A 279 -20.56 12.00 2.14
C LYS A 279 -20.67 11.33 0.77
N ALA A 280 -20.77 12.11 -0.31
CA ALA A 280 -20.71 11.61 -1.68
C ALA A 280 -19.36 10.94 -1.96
N LEU A 281 -18.24 11.60 -1.63
CA LEU A 281 -16.90 11.04 -1.78
C LEU A 281 -16.70 9.74 -0.97
N LYS A 282 -17.17 9.69 0.28
CA LYS A 282 -17.14 8.46 1.09
C LYS A 282 -17.95 7.32 0.44
N ARG A 283 -19.03 7.60 -0.31
CA ARG A 283 -19.79 6.59 -1.07
C ARG A 283 -19.04 6.08 -2.30
N PHE A 284 -18.33 6.95 -3.01
CA PHE A 284 -17.58 6.57 -4.23
C PHE A 284 -16.19 5.98 -3.92
N PHE A 285 -15.63 6.28 -2.76
CA PHE A 285 -14.33 5.78 -2.30
C PHE A 285 -14.41 5.11 -0.91
N PRO A 286 -15.23 4.06 -0.74
CA PRO A 286 -15.61 3.57 0.59
C PRO A 286 -14.47 2.97 1.42
N LEU A 287 -13.32 2.59 0.83
CA LEU A 287 -12.26 1.88 1.59
C LEU A 287 -10.81 2.24 1.25
N GLN A 288 -10.49 3.04 0.24
CA GLN A 288 -9.09 3.22 -0.20
C GLN A 288 -8.85 4.57 -0.92
N ILE A 289 -8.96 5.69 -0.21
CA ILE A 289 -8.37 6.95 -0.69
C ILE A 289 -6.88 6.91 -0.29
N PRO A 290 -5.92 7.06 -1.23
CA PRO A 290 -4.52 7.33 -0.92
C PRO A 290 -4.41 8.52 0.05
N ARG A 291 -3.35 8.62 0.86
CA ARG A 291 -3.18 9.73 1.82
C ARG A 291 -3.29 11.12 1.17
N SER A 292 -2.86 11.21 -0.08
CA SER A 292 -2.96 12.40 -0.92
C SER A 292 -3.23 11.98 -2.36
N ILE A 293 -4.04 12.73 -3.09
CA ILE A 293 -4.16 12.59 -4.55
C ILE A 293 -3.98 13.95 -5.20
N LEU A 294 -3.10 14.05 -6.21
CA LEU A 294 -2.86 15.28 -6.96
C LEU A 294 -3.39 15.14 -8.41
N PHE A 295 -4.26 16.06 -8.81
CA PHE A 295 -4.79 16.14 -10.18
C PHE A 295 -4.59 17.54 -10.76
N SER A 296 -4.31 17.65 -12.06
CA SER A 296 -4.47 18.91 -12.81
C SER A 296 -5.92 19.06 -13.26
N LEU A 297 -6.45 20.30 -13.24
CA LEU A 297 -7.76 20.60 -13.82
C LEU A 297 -7.83 20.27 -15.32
N ASP A 298 -6.69 20.16 -15.99
CA ASP A 298 -6.59 19.73 -17.40
C ASP A 298 -6.63 18.20 -17.56
N GLY A 299 -6.94 17.45 -16.48
CA GLY A 299 -7.10 15.99 -16.49
C GLY A 299 -5.79 15.20 -16.43
N ARG A 300 -4.64 15.85 -16.21
CA ARG A 300 -3.33 15.18 -16.11
C ARG A 300 -2.98 14.83 -14.66
N PHE A 301 -2.43 13.64 -14.45
CA PHE A 301 -1.96 13.14 -13.15
C PHE A 301 -0.48 13.45 -12.98
N LEU A 302 -0.06 13.87 -11.80
CA LEU A 302 1.35 14.17 -11.53
C LEU A 302 1.98 13.32 -10.40
N GLU A 303 1.21 12.77 -9.45
CA GLU A 303 1.76 11.78 -8.50
C GLU A 303 0.65 11.06 -7.70
N SER A 304 0.90 9.76 -7.42
CA SER A 304 -0.03 8.73 -6.92
C SER A 304 -1.10 8.28 -7.92
N ASP A 305 -1.40 6.98 -7.92
CA ASP A 305 -2.19 6.27 -8.93
C ASP A 305 -3.59 5.93 -8.38
N PRO A 306 -4.56 6.88 -8.35
CA PRO A 306 -5.96 6.51 -8.36
C PRO A 306 -6.40 6.33 -9.80
N SER A 307 -7.04 5.19 -10.04
CA SER A 307 -7.82 4.90 -11.24
C SER A 307 -8.53 6.17 -11.78
N PRO A 308 -8.17 6.66 -12.98
CA PRO A 308 -8.77 7.83 -13.63
C PRO A 308 -10.30 7.79 -13.68
N HIS A 309 -10.85 6.57 -13.66
CA HIS A 309 -12.27 6.27 -13.78
C HIS A 309 -13.08 6.65 -12.53
N ARG A 310 -12.48 6.61 -11.33
CA ARG A 310 -13.19 7.01 -10.10
C ARG A 310 -13.34 8.52 -9.98
N LEU A 311 -12.36 9.28 -10.49
CA LEU A 311 -12.44 10.74 -10.53
C LEU A 311 -13.45 11.20 -11.60
N ALA A 312 -13.45 10.59 -12.79
CA ALA A 312 -14.42 10.93 -13.83
C ALA A 312 -15.87 10.72 -13.36
N ALA A 313 -16.15 9.60 -12.68
CA ALA A 313 -17.46 9.32 -12.08
C ALA A 313 -17.83 10.31 -10.95
N PHE A 314 -16.85 10.73 -10.15
CA PHE A 314 -17.05 11.75 -9.12
C PHE A 314 -17.33 13.13 -9.72
N LEU A 315 -16.55 13.57 -10.70
CA LEU A 315 -16.73 14.85 -11.38
C LEU A 315 -18.04 14.91 -12.16
N SER A 316 -18.50 13.79 -12.75
CA SER A 316 -19.82 13.73 -13.38
C SER A 316 -20.97 13.82 -12.39
N ALA A 317 -20.79 13.38 -11.14
CA ALA A 317 -21.80 13.45 -10.08
C ALA A 317 -21.83 14.81 -9.35
N LEU A 318 -20.89 15.71 -9.68
CA LEU A 318 -20.88 17.10 -9.20
C LEU A 318 -21.59 18.08 -10.13
N LYS A 319 -21.98 17.63 -11.33
CA LYS A 319 -22.95 18.33 -12.17
C LYS A 319 -24.35 18.13 -11.62
#